data_AF-A0A9P7KI72-F1
#
_entry.id   AF-A0A9P7KI72-F1
#
_cell.length_a   1.000
_cell.length_b   1.000
_cell.length_c   1.000
_cell.angle_alpha   90.00
_cell.angle_beta   90.00
_cell.angle_gamma   90.00
#
_symmetry.space_group_name_H-M   'P 1'
#
loop_
_entity.id
_entity.type
_entity.pdbx_description
1 polymer ?
#
loop_
_entity_poly.entity_id
_entity_poly.type
_entity_poly.pdbx_seq_one_letter_code
_entity_poly.pdbx_strand_id
1 'polypeptide(L)'
;MPPADALCSLCNSNSESYDQMHHMEHLIKQYSRSVPYTPGPHRTRPPTSSVLLTGSTGNVGSDFLALLLSDPNVTRIYALNRHSPDGPAPMRVAAQFRTKGLDVSALNSKKLVFIEGDTAKHELGLESNLYSEVSNKMAILIIS
;
A
#
# COMPACT_ATOMS: atom_id res chain seq x y z
N MET A 1 50.89 -20.63 -22.14
CA MET A 1 50.26 -19.31 -22.32
C MET A 1 48.77 -19.53 -22.58
N PRO A 2 47.86 -19.05 -21.72
CA PRO A 2 46.43 -19.13 -21.99
C PRO A 2 46.02 -18.15 -23.11
N PRO A 3 44.99 -18.46 -23.92
CA PRO A 3 44.55 -17.62 -25.04
C PRO A 3 43.88 -16.32 -24.55
N ALA A 4 44.02 -15.26 -25.36
CA ALA A 4 43.57 -13.89 -25.08
C ALA A 4 42.03 -13.73 -24.94
N ASP A 5 41.28 -14.80 -25.18
CA ASP A 5 39.81 -14.79 -25.19
C ASP A 5 39.19 -14.80 -23.79
N ALA A 6 39.97 -15.15 -22.76
CA ALA A 6 39.49 -15.24 -21.37
C ALA A 6 39.28 -13.86 -20.69
N LEU A 7 39.85 -12.78 -21.24
CA LEU A 7 39.70 -11.42 -20.67
C LEU A 7 38.46 -10.68 -21.18
N CYS A 8 37.87 -11.11 -22.30
CA CYS A 8 36.71 -10.45 -22.89
C CYS A 8 35.41 -10.77 -22.10
N SER A 9 35.34 -11.95 -21.46
CA SER A 9 34.13 -12.37 -20.73
C SER A 9 33.94 -11.67 -19.37
N LEU A 10 35.02 -11.15 -18.76
CA LEU A 10 34.98 -10.42 -17.48
C LEU A 10 34.57 -8.94 -17.62
N CYS A 11 34.76 -8.34 -18.80
CA CYS A 11 34.35 -6.95 -19.04
C CYS A 11 32.84 -6.80 -19.22
N ASN A 12 32.15 -7.84 -19.72
CA ASN A 12 30.70 -7.79 -19.95
C ASN A 12 29.88 -7.88 -18.65
N SER A 13 30.41 -8.58 -17.64
CA SER A 13 29.74 -8.75 -16.34
C SER A 13 29.80 -7.49 -15.48
N ASN A 14 30.86 -6.68 -15.63
CA ASN A 14 31.03 -5.45 -14.86
C ASN A 14 30.19 -4.29 -15.44
N SER A 15 30.11 -4.15 -16.77
CA SER A 15 29.32 -3.09 -17.42
C SER A 15 27.82 -3.18 -17.10
N GLU A 16 27.25 -4.39 -17.07
CA GLU A 16 25.84 -4.59 -16.72
C GLU A 16 25.53 -4.20 -15.26
N SER A 17 26.46 -4.46 -14.33
CA SER A 17 26.30 -4.09 -12.93
C SER A 17 26.40 -2.58 -12.69
N TYR A 18 27.31 -1.90 -13.41
CA TYR A 18 27.41 -0.42 -13.38
C TYR A 18 26.17 0.25 -13.98
N ASP A 19 25.62 -0.28 -15.07
CA ASP A 19 24.39 0.22 -15.68
C ASP A 19 23.18 0.05 -14.75
N GLN A 20 23.08 -1.08 -14.04
CA GLN A 20 22.02 -1.30 -13.04
C GLN A 20 22.11 -0.33 -11.86
N MET A 21 23.31 -0.06 -11.37
CA MET A 21 23.54 0.93 -10.30
C MET A 21 23.12 2.33 -10.75
N HIS A 22 23.56 2.77 -11.93
CA HIS A 22 23.20 4.08 -12.45
C HIS A 22 21.72 4.20 -12.79
N HIS A 23 21.08 3.11 -13.23
CA HIS A 23 19.65 3.10 -13.46
C HIS A 23 18.86 3.27 -12.16
N MET A 24 19.26 2.57 -11.09
CA MET A 24 18.65 2.73 -9.76
C MET A 24 18.82 4.16 -9.23
N GLU A 25 20.03 4.74 -9.34
CA GLU A 25 20.29 6.13 -8.94
C GLU A 25 19.44 7.13 -9.73
N HIS A 26 19.27 6.91 -11.03
CA HIS A 26 18.45 7.77 -11.88
C HIS A 26 16.97 7.74 -11.47
N LEU A 27 16.43 6.54 -11.20
CA LEU A 27 15.05 6.39 -10.73
C LEU A 27 14.84 7.03 -9.36
N ILE A 28 15.77 6.85 -8.41
CA ILE A 28 15.69 7.54 -7.11
C ILE A 28 15.65 9.05 -7.35
N LYS A 29 16.58 9.60 -8.14
CA LYS A 29 16.66 11.05 -8.38
C LYS A 29 15.45 11.62 -9.11
N GLN A 30 14.86 10.88 -10.06
CA GLN A 30 13.69 11.31 -10.83
C GLN A 30 12.42 11.34 -9.97
N TYR A 31 12.29 10.40 -9.02
CA TYR A 31 11.09 10.22 -8.21
C TYR A 31 11.24 10.74 -6.76
N SER A 32 12.43 11.08 -6.30
CA SER A 32 12.71 11.66 -4.96
C SER A 32 12.50 13.17 -4.91
N ARG A 33 11.53 13.71 -5.66
CA ARG A 33 11.07 15.07 -5.39
C ARG A 33 10.58 15.09 -3.95
N SER A 34 11.27 15.84 -3.10
CA SER A 34 10.90 16.06 -1.72
C SER A 34 9.44 16.51 -1.70
N VAL A 35 8.56 15.61 -1.25
CA VAL A 35 7.21 16.01 -0.88
C VAL A 35 7.42 16.96 0.29
N PRO A 36 7.03 18.24 0.20
CA PRO A 36 7.15 19.14 1.34
C PRO A 36 6.27 18.55 2.46
N TYR A 37 6.93 17.86 3.39
CA TYR A 37 6.31 17.44 4.63
C TYR A 37 6.16 18.70 5.47
N THR A 38 5.04 19.38 5.32
CA THR A 38 4.56 20.30 6.35
C THR A 38 3.97 19.40 7.44
N PRO A 39 4.60 19.31 8.63
CA PRO A 39 3.92 18.73 9.77
C PRO A 39 2.66 19.59 9.96
N GLY A 40 1.49 19.03 9.65
CA GLY A 40 0.24 19.65 10.06
C GLY A 40 0.29 19.88 11.57
N PRO A 41 -0.47 20.85 12.12
CA PRO A 41 -0.57 21.01 13.56
C PRO A 41 -0.77 19.63 14.18
N HIS A 42 -0.01 19.32 15.23
CA HIS A 42 -0.08 18.07 15.98
C HIS A 42 -1.50 17.98 16.56
N ARG A 43 -2.46 17.56 15.73
CA ARG A 43 -3.82 17.31 16.13
C ARG A 43 -3.68 16.16 17.10
N THR A 44 -3.94 16.41 18.37
CA THR A 44 -4.23 15.36 19.33
C THR A 44 -5.18 14.41 18.61
N ARG A 45 -4.69 13.19 18.35
CA ARG A 45 -5.44 12.18 17.59
C ARG A 45 -6.82 12.12 18.25
N PRO A 46 -7.91 12.50 17.57
CA PRO A 46 -9.21 12.46 18.18
C PRO A 46 -9.45 11.03 18.67
N PRO A 47 -10.14 10.83 19.80
CA PRO A 47 -10.37 9.52 20.41
C PRO A 47 -11.03 8.50 19.47
N THR A 48 -11.56 8.95 18.33
CA THR A 48 -12.11 8.13 17.25
C THR A 48 -11.29 8.32 15.99
N SER A 49 -10.34 7.42 15.75
CA SER A 49 -9.53 7.46 14.52
C SER A 49 -10.18 6.65 13.42
N SER A 50 -10.26 7.31 12.28
CA SER A 50 -10.82 6.81 11.03
C SER A 50 -9.61 6.50 10.15
N VAL A 51 -9.53 5.31 9.55
CA VAL A 51 -8.37 4.85 8.78
C VAL A 51 -8.78 4.49 7.35
N LEU A 52 -8.02 4.98 6.37
CA LEU A 52 -8.08 4.52 4.99
C LEU A 52 -6.91 3.55 4.77
N LEU A 53 -7.21 2.29 4.49
CA LEU A 53 -6.24 1.25 4.19
C LEU A 53 -6.28 0.90 2.71
N THR A 54 -5.18 1.13 2.00
CA THR A 54 -5.00 0.58 0.65
C THR A 54 -4.25 -0.75 0.74
N GLY A 55 -4.36 -1.60 -0.29
CA GLY A 55 -3.61 -2.86 -0.32
C GLY A 55 -4.05 -3.92 0.69
N SER A 56 -5.27 -3.82 1.24
CA SER A 56 -5.80 -4.77 2.25
C SER A 56 -5.84 -6.24 1.80
N THR A 57 -5.79 -6.47 0.49
CA THR A 57 -5.73 -7.81 -0.14
C THR A 57 -4.31 -8.37 -0.26
N GLY A 58 -3.29 -7.56 0.00
CA GLY A 58 -1.89 -7.97 -0.03
C GLY A 58 -1.47 -8.73 1.23
N ASN A 59 -0.23 -9.23 1.21
CA ASN A 59 0.34 -9.93 2.36
C ASN A 59 0.38 -9.00 3.58
N VAL A 60 1.16 -7.93 3.56
CA VAL A 60 1.29 -7.03 4.73
C VAL A 60 -0.05 -6.33 5.06
N GLY A 61 -0.83 -5.94 4.04
CA GLY A 61 -2.09 -5.24 4.24
C GLY A 61 -3.15 -6.05 5.01
N SER A 62 -3.17 -7.38 4.86
CA SER A 62 -4.10 -8.24 5.61
C SER A 62 -3.74 -8.33 7.10
N ASP A 63 -2.45 -8.32 7.46
CA ASP A 63 -2.02 -8.30 8.86
C ASP A 63 -2.36 -6.94 9.50
N PHE A 64 -2.08 -5.85 8.78
CA PHE A 64 -2.46 -4.51 9.24
C PHE A 64 -3.96 -4.37 9.43
N LEU A 65 -4.77 -4.92 8.52
CA LEU A 65 -6.21 -4.91 8.68
C LEU A 65 -6.64 -5.63 9.97
N ALA A 66 -6.05 -6.79 10.28
CA ALA A 66 -6.34 -7.51 11.53
C ALA A 66 -5.96 -6.69 12.77
N LEU A 67 -4.81 -6.01 12.75
CA LEU A 67 -4.39 -5.11 13.83
C LEU A 67 -5.37 -3.94 14.02
N LEU A 68 -5.78 -3.29 12.92
CA LEU A 68 -6.72 -2.17 12.95
C LEU A 68 -8.11 -2.59 13.43
N LEU A 69 -8.57 -3.77 13.03
CA LEU A 69 -9.85 -4.34 13.49
C LEU A 69 -9.86 -4.60 15.00
N SER A 70 -8.71 -4.95 15.55
CA SER A 70 -8.51 -5.24 16.97
C SER A 70 -8.30 -3.98 17.83
N ASP A 71 -7.90 -2.85 17.24
CA ASP A 71 -7.66 -1.59 17.96
C ASP A 71 -9.01 -0.94 18.37
N PRO A 72 -9.28 -0.76 19.68
CA PRO A 72 -10.49 -0.11 20.16
C PRO A 72 -10.54 1.39 19.77
N ASN A 73 -9.40 2.04 19.54
CA ASN A 73 -9.33 3.46 19.17
C ASN A 73 -9.64 3.70 17.68
N VAL A 74 -9.65 2.64 16.87
CA VAL A 74 -10.09 2.69 15.48
C VAL A 74 -11.60 2.52 15.45
N THR A 75 -12.29 3.50 14.90
CA THR A 75 -13.76 3.51 14.83
C THR A 75 -14.29 3.14 13.45
N ARG A 76 -13.46 3.35 12.43
CA ARG A 76 -13.85 3.12 11.04
C ARG A 76 -12.61 2.82 10.21
N ILE A 77 -12.72 1.84 9.32
CA ILE A 77 -11.70 1.38 8.41
C ILE A 77 -12.33 1.34 7.01
N TYR A 78 -11.82 2.19 6.12
CA TYR A 78 -12.15 2.13 4.70
C TYR A 78 -11.06 1.33 4.00
N ALA A 79 -11.39 0.11 3.59
CA ALA A 79 -10.48 -0.75 2.83
C ALA A 79 -10.65 -0.45 1.34
N LEU A 80 -9.80 0.44 0.82
CA LEU A 80 -9.76 0.82 -0.58
C LEU A 80 -9.06 -0.25 -1.40
N ASN A 81 -9.80 -0.83 -2.32
CA ASN A 81 -9.31 -1.90 -3.18
C ASN A 81 -9.61 -1.59 -4.64
N ARG A 82 -8.64 -1.86 -5.51
CA ARG A 82 -8.87 -1.84 -6.94
C ARG A 82 -9.84 -2.95 -7.35
N HIS A 83 -10.57 -2.68 -8.42
CA HIS A 83 -11.23 -3.72 -9.19
C HIS A 83 -10.24 -4.83 -9.52
N SER A 84 -10.64 -6.09 -9.36
CA SER A 84 -9.83 -7.21 -9.86
C SER A 84 -10.75 -8.31 -10.40
N PRO A 85 -10.31 -8.98 -11.47
CA PRO A 85 -11.05 -10.09 -12.07
C PRO A 85 -11.12 -11.32 -11.17
N ASP A 86 -10.24 -11.41 -10.16
CA ASP A 86 -10.16 -12.52 -9.20
C ASP A 86 -11.30 -12.52 -8.17
N GLY A 87 -12.31 -11.67 -8.37
CA GLY A 87 -13.50 -11.54 -7.55
C GLY A 87 -13.44 -10.37 -6.57
N PRO A 88 -14.49 -10.16 -5.76
CA PRO A 88 -14.65 -8.94 -4.96
C PRO A 88 -13.65 -8.87 -3.80
N ALA A 89 -13.25 -7.66 -3.42
CA ALA A 89 -12.24 -7.43 -2.38
C ALA A 89 -12.50 -8.15 -1.04
N PRO A 90 -13.73 -8.19 -0.48
CA PRO A 90 -14.01 -8.95 0.74
C PRO A 90 -13.64 -10.43 0.63
N MET A 91 -13.89 -11.04 -0.53
CA MET A 91 -13.56 -12.45 -0.76
C MET A 91 -12.05 -12.67 -0.77
N ARG A 92 -11.31 -11.79 -1.46
CA ARG A 92 -9.84 -11.86 -1.55
C ARG A 92 -9.18 -11.63 -0.18
N VAL A 93 -9.67 -10.66 0.61
CA VAL A 93 -9.20 -10.44 1.98
C VAL A 93 -9.50 -11.64 2.88
N ALA A 94 -10.71 -12.20 2.80
CA ALA A 94 -11.07 -13.39 3.57
C ALA A 94 -10.23 -14.61 3.20
N ALA A 95 -9.89 -14.78 1.92
CA ALA A 95 -8.94 -15.80 1.49
C ALA A 95 -7.58 -15.58 2.15
N GLN A 96 -7.07 -14.34 2.19
CA GLN A 96 -5.80 -14.07 2.84
C GLN A 96 -5.83 -14.32 4.36
N PHE A 97 -6.92 -13.93 5.04
CA PHE A 97 -7.07 -14.20 6.46
C PHE A 97 -7.02 -15.69 6.75
N ARG A 98 -7.68 -16.53 5.94
CA ARG A 98 -7.62 -17.99 6.06
C ARG A 98 -6.21 -18.54 5.86
N THR A 99 -5.55 -18.14 4.78
CA THR A 99 -4.17 -18.58 4.47
C THR A 99 -3.21 -18.28 5.60
N LYS A 100 -3.43 -17.17 6.33
CA LYS A 100 -2.58 -16.71 7.42
C LYS A 100 -3.00 -17.20 8.81
N GLY A 101 -4.12 -17.90 8.93
CA GLY A 101 -4.68 -18.28 10.23
C GLY A 101 -5.20 -17.09 11.05
N LEU A 102 -5.57 -15.98 10.40
CA LEU A 102 -6.20 -14.82 11.04
C LEU A 102 -7.70 -15.06 11.25
N ASP A 103 -8.28 -14.40 12.24
CA ASP A 103 -9.71 -14.51 12.53
C ASP A 103 -10.57 -13.87 11.43
N VAL A 104 -11.16 -14.72 10.58
CA VAL A 104 -12.06 -14.30 9.49
C VAL A 104 -13.33 -13.65 10.04
N SER A 105 -13.77 -13.97 11.26
CA SER A 105 -14.97 -13.37 11.85
C SER A 105 -14.80 -11.87 12.12
N ALA A 106 -13.57 -11.40 12.32
CA ALA A 106 -13.24 -9.99 12.48
C ALA A 106 -13.63 -9.15 11.25
N LEU A 107 -13.70 -9.76 10.05
CA LEU A 107 -14.12 -9.07 8.83
C LEU A 107 -15.62 -8.68 8.84
N ASN A 108 -16.42 -9.24 9.74
CA ASN A 108 -17.82 -8.85 9.95
C ASN A 108 -17.98 -7.61 10.85
N SER A 109 -16.86 -6.99 11.28
CA SER A 109 -16.89 -5.81 12.12
C SER A 109 -17.60 -4.64 11.45
N LYS A 110 -18.50 -3.98 12.19
CA LYS A 110 -19.17 -2.74 11.75
C LYS A 110 -18.21 -1.58 11.48
N LYS A 111 -16.96 -1.69 11.95
CA LYS A 111 -15.90 -0.72 11.69
C LYS A 111 -15.38 -0.81 10.24
N LEU A 112 -15.51 -1.96 9.58
CA LEU A 112 -14.92 -2.20 8.26
C LEU A 112 -15.90 -1.90 7.13
N VAL A 113 -15.44 -1.10 6.16
CA VAL A 113 -16.15 -0.84 4.91
C VAL A 113 -15.19 -1.06 3.75
N PHE A 114 -15.57 -1.92 2.82
CA PHE A 114 -14.86 -2.07 1.56
C PHE A 114 -15.32 -0.99 0.59
N ILE A 115 -14.36 -0.27 0.03
CA ILE A 115 -14.62 0.69 -1.04
C ILE A 115 -13.78 0.32 -2.26
N GLU A 116 -14.37 0.49 -3.43
CA GLU A 116 -13.69 0.28 -4.69
C GLU A 116 -13.17 1.62 -5.21
N GLY A 117 -11.92 1.64 -5.63
CA GLY A 117 -11.33 2.84 -6.22
C GLY A 117 -9.92 2.60 -6.73
N ASP A 118 -9.35 3.64 -7.31
CA ASP A 118 -8.08 3.62 -8.00
C ASP A 118 -7.20 4.77 -7.49
N THR A 119 -6.16 4.43 -6.75
CA THR A 119 -5.21 5.39 -6.18
C THR A 119 -4.44 6.18 -7.24
N ALA A 120 -4.42 5.71 -8.50
CA ALA A 120 -3.79 6.42 -9.61
C ALA A 120 -4.70 7.50 -10.22
N LYS A 121 -5.99 7.54 -9.86
CA LYS A 121 -6.95 8.53 -10.36
C LYS A 121 -7.13 9.69 -9.39
N HIS A 122 -7.57 10.83 -9.94
CA HIS A 122 -8.05 11.96 -9.14
C HIS A 122 -9.12 11.48 -8.14
N GLU A 123 -9.08 12.01 -6.92
CA GLU A 123 -10.00 11.62 -5.83
C GLU A 123 -10.03 10.11 -5.53
N LEU A 124 -8.93 9.40 -5.81
CA LEU A 124 -8.81 7.95 -5.65
C LEU A 124 -9.85 7.16 -6.47
N GLY A 125 -10.40 7.77 -7.53
CA GLY A 125 -11.49 7.20 -8.32
C GLY A 125 -12.81 7.05 -7.56
N LEU A 126 -12.97 7.76 -6.43
CA LEU A 126 -14.20 7.78 -5.65
C LEU A 126 -15.13 8.89 -6.14
N GLU A 127 -16.43 8.74 -5.88
CA GLU A 127 -17.38 9.84 -6.01
C GLU A 127 -17.02 10.98 -5.03
N SER A 128 -17.25 12.22 -5.44
CA SER A 128 -16.82 13.42 -4.70
C SER A 128 -17.40 13.49 -3.27
N ASN A 129 -18.61 12.97 -3.05
CA ASN A 129 -19.22 12.86 -1.72
C ASN A 129 -18.45 11.87 -0.80
N LEU A 130 -18.10 10.70 -1.31
CA LEU A 130 -17.36 9.66 -0.61
C LEU A 130 -15.90 10.09 -0.39
N TYR A 131 -15.31 10.75 -1.37
CA TYR A 131 -13.98 11.35 -1.22
C TYR A 131 -13.97 12.44 -0.16
N SER A 132 -15.00 13.30 -0.08
CA SER A 132 -15.11 14.34 0.95
C SER A 132 -15.29 13.75 2.35
N GLU A 133 -16.01 12.64 2.48
CA GLU A 133 -16.18 11.89 3.73
C GLU A 133 -14.84 11.29 4.19
N VAL A 134 -14.12 10.66 3.26
CA VAL A 134 -12.83 10.00 3.54
C VAL A 134 -11.72 11.03 3.78
N SER A 135 -11.64 12.12 3.02
CA SER A 135 -10.51 13.07 3.07
C SER A 135 -10.46 13.93 4.35
N ASN A 136 -11.59 14.18 5.02
CA ASN A 136 -11.65 15.17 6.10
C ASN A 136 -11.05 14.73 7.45
N LYS A 137 -10.87 13.42 7.70
CA LYS A 137 -10.57 12.90 9.06
C LYS A 137 -9.69 11.64 9.11
N MET A 138 -9.00 11.26 8.04
CA MET A 138 -8.29 9.97 7.96
C MET A 138 -6.78 10.08 8.14
N ALA A 139 -6.20 9.12 8.85
CA ALA A 139 -4.81 8.72 8.64
C ALA A 139 -4.78 7.78 7.43
N ILE A 140 -4.05 8.16 6.38
CA ILE A 140 -3.91 7.35 5.16
C ILE A 140 -2.73 6.39 5.36
N LEU A 141 -2.98 5.08 5.27
CA LEU A 141 -1.94 4.06 5.30
C LEU A 141 -1.83 3.44 3.89
N ILE A 142 -0.72 3.73 3.19
CA ILE A 142 -0.42 3.17 1.88
C ILE A 142 0.60 2.05 2.05
N ILE A 143 0.21 0.82 1.75
CA ILE A 143 1.11 -0.32 1.64
C ILE A 143 0.92 -0.90 0.23
N SER A 144 1.89 -0.63 -0.66
CA SER A 144 1.99 -1.23 -2.00
C SER A 144 2.91 -2.44 -1.98
#